data_AF-A0A7H0H1D2-F1
#
_entry.id   AF-A0A7H0H1D2-F1
#
_cell.length_a   1.000
_cell.length_b   1.000
_cell.length_c   1.000
_cell.angle_alpha   90.00
_cell.angle_beta   90.00
_cell.angle_gamma   90.00
#
_symmetry.space_group_name_H-M   'P 1'
#
loop_
_entity.id
_entity.type
_entity.pdbx_description
1 polymer ?
#
loop_
_entity_poly.entity_id
_entity_poly.type
_entity_poly.pdbx_seq_one_letter_code
_entity_poly.pdbx_strand_id
1 'polypeptide(L)'
;MSLQVEAQKVVVDSVGVETQLPMNDWVEVGVFAPAGKGQKAGQPLYLQKRRLRSGQQTITVMVPRQPVRAGLDPNHLLIDLEMEDNDQKVKIEN
;
A
#
# COMPACT_ATOMS: atom_id res chain seq x y z
N MET A 1 -4.65 -13.54 -3.52
CA MET A 1 -5.35 -12.30 -3.87
C MET A 1 -4.44 -11.42 -4.71
N SER A 2 -5.02 -10.48 -5.46
CA SER A 2 -4.28 -9.51 -6.28
C SER A 2 -4.64 -8.10 -5.85
N LEU A 3 -3.64 -7.23 -5.78
CA LEU A 3 -3.77 -5.80 -5.52
C LEU A 3 -3.40 -5.04 -6.78
N GLN A 4 -4.35 -4.28 -7.32
CA GLN A 4 -4.05 -3.28 -8.34
C GLN A 4 -3.60 -2.02 -7.61
N VAL A 5 -2.41 -1.55 -7.93
CA VAL A 5 -1.85 -0.33 -7.32
C VAL A 5 -1.34 0.59 -8.41
N GLU A 6 -1.48 1.89 -8.18
CA GLU A 6 -0.81 2.92 -8.95
C GLU A 6 0.24 3.56 -8.03
N ALA A 7 1.48 3.60 -8.48
CA ALA A 7 2.59 4.11 -7.67
C ALA A 7 3.31 5.24 -8.39
N GLN A 8 3.55 6.32 -7.68
CA GLN A 8 4.24 7.50 -8.20
C GLN A 8 5.27 7.99 -7.17
N LYS A 9 6.35 8.57 -7.66
CA LYS A 9 7.37 9.21 -6.84
C LYS A 9 7.47 10.66 -7.27
N VAL A 10 7.37 11.57 -6.31
CA VAL A 10 7.52 13.00 -6.52
C VAL A 10 8.60 13.55 -5.60
N VAL A 11 9.27 14.60 -6.04
CA VAL A 11 10.09 15.46 -5.19
C VAL A 11 9.49 16.85 -5.22
N VAL A 12 9.44 17.50 -4.06
CA VAL A 12 8.91 18.85 -3.90
C VAL A 12 10.05 19.78 -3.55
N ASP A 13 10.17 20.90 -4.25
CA ASP A 13 11.20 21.90 -3.95
C ASP A 13 10.78 22.86 -2.81
N SER A 14 11.65 23.82 -2.47
CA SER A 14 11.41 24.76 -1.37
C SER A 14 10.24 25.73 -1.58
N VAL A 15 9.73 25.86 -2.81
CA VAL A 15 8.59 26.72 -3.15
C VAL A 15 7.33 25.93 -3.48
N GLY A 16 7.36 24.60 -3.33
CA GLY A 16 6.21 23.72 -3.49
C GLY A 16 6.03 23.13 -4.89
N VAL A 17 7.01 23.25 -5.79
CA VAL A 17 6.91 22.66 -7.13
C VAL A 17 7.17 21.16 -7.06
N GLU A 18 6.21 20.37 -7.53
CA GLU A 18 6.33 18.92 -7.64
C GLU A 18 6.99 18.50 -8.96
N THR A 19 7.97 17.60 -8.88
CA THR A 19 8.58 16.96 -10.05
C THR A 19 8.45 15.45 -9.94
N GLN A 20 7.84 14.82 -10.95
CA GLN A 20 7.70 13.38 -11.01
C GLN A 20 9.04 12.71 -11.35
N LEU A 21 9.37 11.64 -10.62
CA LEU A 21 10.58 10.85 -10.81
C LEU A 21 10.25 9.39 -11.11
N PRO A 22 11.14 8.67 -11.83
CA PRO A 22 11.04 7.22 -11.94
C PRO A 22 11.07 6.56 -10.56
N MET A 23 10.11 5.67 -10.32
CA MET A 23 10.01 4.89 -9.10
C MET A 23 10.58 3.49 -9.32
N ASN A 24 11.40 3.02 -8.39
CA ASN A 24 11.93 1.66 -8.36
C ASN A 24 12.34 1.27 -6.93
N ASP A 25 11.43 1.52 -5.99
CA ASP A 25 11.69 1.59 -4.57
C ASP A 25 11.04 0.41 -3.83
N TRP A 26 11.61 0.05 -2.67
CA TRP A 26 11.04 -0.95 -1.78
C TRP A 26 9.98 -0.32 -0.89
N VAL A 27 8.72 -0.71 -1.09
CA VAL A 27 7.58 -0.25 -0.30
C VAL A 27 7.00 -1.44 0.46
N GLU A 28 6.64 -1.23 1.72
CA GLU A 28 6.00 -2.27 2.49
C GLU A 28 4.58 -2.51 1.97
N VAL A 29 4.20 -3.78 1.83
CA VAL A 29 2.85 -4.18 1.44
C VAL A 29 2.26 -4.95 2.61
N GLY A 30 1.14 -4.45 3.12
CA GLY A 30 0.40 -5.07 4.22
C GLY A 30 -0.90 -5.69 3.74
N VAL A 31 -1.21 -6.89 4.25
CA VAL A 31 -2.54 -7.51 4.14
C VAL A 31 -2.96 -7.96 5.52
N PHE A 32 -4.18 -7.59 5.92
CA PHE A 32 -4.66 -7.72 7.29
C PHE A 32 -5.97 -8.48 7.36
N ALA A 33 -6.11 -9.19 8.46
CA ALA A 33 -7.33 -9.81 8.91
C ALA A 33 -8.40 -8.80 9.33
N PRO A 34 -9.65 -9.26 9.53
CA PRO A 34 -10.64 -8.50 10.30
C PRO A 34 -10.07 -8.03 11.64
N ALA A 35 -10.27 -6.76 11.93
CA ALA A 35 -9.91 -6.17 13.21
C ALA A 35 -10.88 -6.63 14.30
N GLY A 36 -10.36 -6.82 15.52
CA GLY A 36 -11.22 -6.95 16.70
C GLY A 36 -11.98 -5.64 16.99
N LYS A 37 -13.03 -5.69 17.82
CA LYS A 37 -13.77 -4.48 18.23
C LYS A 37 -12.79 -3.44 18.80
N GLY A 38 -12.82 -2.23 18.25
CA GLY A 38 -11.96 -1.11 18.68
C GLY A 38 -10.56 -1.07 18.07
N GLN A 39 -10.19 -1.99 17.18
CA GLN A 39 -8.89 -2.00 16.51
C GLN A 39 -8.98 -1.39 15.10
N LYS A 40 -7.99 -0.56 14.72
CA LYS A 40 -7.89 0.03 13.37
C LYS A 40 -7.52 -0.99 12.28
N ALA A 41 -6.81 -2.04 12.65
CA ALA A 41 -6.43 -3.14 11.76
C ALA A 41 -6.39 -4.45 12.55
N GLY A 42 -6.71 -5.56 11.88
CA GLY A 42 -6.51 -6.89 12.45
C GLY A 42 -5.05 -7.34 12.33
N GLN A 43 -4.77 -8.54 12.83
CA GLN A 43 -3.43 -9.14 12.71
C GLN A 43 -2.97 -9.21 11.24
N PRO A 44 -1.69 -8.93 10.94
CA PRO A 44 -1.14 -9.08 9.60
C PRO A 44 -1.18 -10.54 9.15
N LEU A 45 -1.65 -10.74 7.92
CA LEU A 45 -1.57 -11.99 7.16
C LEU A 45 -0.33 -12.02 6.25
N TYR A 46 0.11 -10.82 5.87
CA TYR A 46 1.27 -10.57 5.04
C TYR A 46 1.78 -9.17 5.39
N LEU A 47 3.08 -9.03 5.60
CA LEU A 47 3.75 -7.75 5.80
C LEU A 47 5.18 -7.88 5.28
N GLN A 48 5.42 -7.43 4.04
CA GLN A 48 6.72 -7.57 3.40
C GLN A 48 6.98 -6.42 2.43
N LYS A 49 8.25 -6.05 2.27
CA LYS A 49 8.67 -5.10 1.24
C LYS A 49 8.55 -5.70 -0.15
N ARG A 50 7.97 -4.94 -1.07
CA ARG A 50 7.91 -5.23 -2.50
C ARG A 50 8.47 -4.07 -3.28
N ARG A 51 9.17 -4.40 -4.36
CA ARG A 51 9.73 -3.38 -5.25
C ARG A 51 8.63 -2.89 -6.17
N LEU A 52 8.33 -1.60 -6.12
CA LEU A 52 7.30 -0.95 -6.93
C LEU A 52 7.96 -0.14 -8.05
N ARG A 53 7.36 -0.22 -9.24
CA ARG A 53 7.68 0.64 -10.38
C ARG A 53 6.63 1.73 -10.54
N SER A 54 6.97 2.79 -11.28
CA SER A 54 6.01 3.84 -11.65
C SER A 54 4.79 3.28 -12.40
N GLY A 55 3.64 3.90 -12.16
CA GLY A 55 2.38 3.62 -12.82
C GLY A 55 1.64 2.40 -12.26
N GLN A 56 0.69 1.90 -13.05
CA GLN A 56 -0.17 0.78 -12.65
C GLN A 56 0.57 -0.56 -12.69
N GLN A 57 0.35 -1.35 -11.64
CA GLN A 57 0.88 -2.70 -11.52
C GLN A 57 0.02 -3.57 -10.61
N THR A 58 0.16 -4.88 -10.78
CA THR A 58 -0.54 -5.87 -9.97
C THR A 58 0.44 -6.57 -9.03
N ILE A 59 0.12 -6.59 -7.74
CA ILE A 59 0.85 -7.34 -6.73
C ILE A 59 0.01 -8.55 -6.33
N THR A 60 0.52 -9.74 -6.61
CA THR A 60 -0.12 -10.99 -6.18
C THR A 60 0.52 -11.49 -4.89
N VAL A 61 -0.33 -11.76 -3.90
CA VAL A 61 0.06 -12.28 -2.58
C VAL A 61 -0.81 -13.47 -2.19
N MET A 62 -0.15 -14.48 -1.63
CA MET A 62 -0.80 -15.62 -1.00
C MET A 62 -0.88 -15.37 0.50
N VAL A 63 -2.08 -15.55 1.05
CA VAL A 63 -2.37 -15.34 2.46
C VAL A 63 -3.04 -16.58 3.04
N PRO A 64 -2.77 -16.95 4.30
CA PRO A 64 -3.27 -18.21 4.88
C PRO A 64 -4.77 -18.19 5.20
N ARG A 65 -5.42 -17.02 5.15
CA ARG A 65 -6.84 -16.84 5.48
C ARG A 65 -7.42 -15.63 4.75
N GLN A 66 -8.74 -15.49 4.79
CA GLN A 66 -9.45 -14.41 4.10
C GLN A 66 -9.02 -13.03 4.64
N PRO A 67 -8.51 -12.14 3.78
CA PRO A 67 -8.15 -10.77 4.13
C PRO A 67 -9.37 -9.84 4.05
N VAL A 68 -9.32 -8.70 4.73
CA VAL A 68 -10.35 -7.63 4.57
C VAL A 68 -9.77 -6.26 4.28
N ARG A 69 -8.49 -6.04 4.59
CA ARG A 69 -7.79 -4.78 4.35
C ARG A 69 -6.42 -5.07 3.78
N ALA A 70 -6.01 -4.26 2.82
CA ALA A 70 -4.67 -4.30 2.27
C ALA A 70 -4.26 -2.88 1.85
N GLY A 71 -2.97 -2.62 1.86
CA GLY A 71 -2.45 -1.29 1.57
C GLY A 71 -0.95 -1.31 1.34
N LEU A 72 -0.48 -0.19 0.79
CA LEU A 72 0.93 0.13 0.70
C LEU A 72 1.30 0.93 1.93
N ASP A 73 2.53 0.74 2.40
CA ASP A 73 3.09 1.43 3.55
C ASP A 73 2.16 1.51 4.79
N PRO A 74 1.66 0.37 5.29
CA PRO A 74 0.67 0.35 6.37
C PRO A 74 1.18 0.91 7.71
N ASN A 75 2.50 1.12 7.83
CA ASN A 75 3.17 1.69 8.99
C ASN A 75 3.58 3.16 8.78
N HIS A 76 3.18 3.78 7.66
CA HIS A 76 3.48 5.18 7.33
C HIS A 76 4.98 5.51 7.42
N LEU A 77 5.83 4.66 6.81
CA LEU A 77 7.28 4.83 6.75
C LEU A 77 7.72 5.79 5.63
N LEU A 78 6.84 6.08 4.67
CA LEU A 78 7.05 7.01 3.58
C LEU A 78 6.42 8.37 3.90
N ILE A 79 7.01 9.43 3.33
CA ILE A 79 6.45 10.78 3.44
C ILE A 79 5.21 10.83 2.55
N ASP A 80 4.03 10.90 3.17
CA ASP A 80 2.75 11.11 2.50
C ASP A 80 2.48 12.61 2.31
N LEU A 81 2.22 13.01 1.08
CA LEU A 81 1.59 14.30 0.80
C LEU A 81 0.07 14.23 1.06
N GLU A 82 -0.54 13.06 0.86
CA GLU A 82 -1.95 12.77 1.14
C GLU A 82 -2.10 11.45 1.92
N MET A 83 -2.37 11.54 3.22
CA MET A 83 -2.35 10.38 4.14
C MET A 83 -3.50 9.37 3.95
N GLU A 84 -4.55 9.72 3.19
CA GLU A 84 -5.83 8.98 3.18
C GLU A 84 -5.92 7.89 2.08
N ASP A 85 -5.00 7.86 1.12
CA ASP A 85 -5.10 6.98 -0.07
C ASP A 85 -4.35 5.64 0.05
N ASN A 86 -3.59 5.44 1.13
CA ASN A 86 -2.67 4.30 1.24
C ASN A 86 -3.32 2.95 1.61
N ASP A 87 -4.61 2.93 1.92
CA ASP A 87 -5.32 1.69 2.21
C ASP A 87 -6.70 1.58 1.55
N GLN A 88 -6.98 0.38 1.03
CA GLN A 88 -8.28 0.06 0.44
C GLN A 88 -8.87 -1.21 1.07
N LYS A 89 -10.20 -1.22 1.18
CA LYS A 89 -10.93 -2.46 1.46
C LYS A 89 -10.71 -3.43 0.31
N VAL A 90 -10.33 -4.67 0.62
CA VAL A 90 -10.09 -5.68 -0.42
C VAL A 90 -11.41 -6.04 -1.09
N LYS A 91 -11.52 -5.78 -2.40
CA LYS A 91 -12.55 -6.37 -3.26
C LYS A 91 -12.00 -7.69 -3.81
N ILE A 92 -12.61 -8.81 -3.42
CA ILE A 92 -12.29 -10.11 -3.99
C ILE A 92 -13.22 -10.30 -5.19
N GLU A 93 -12.67 -10.28 -6.40
CA GLU A 93 -13.38 -10.78 -7.58
C GLU A 93 -13.35 -12.32 -7.52
N ASN A 94 -14.53 -12.94 -7.54
CA ASN A 94 -14.73 -14.39 -7.55
C ASN A 94 -14.63 -14.95 -8.96
#